data_AF-A0A535ZEE4-F1
#
_entry.id   AF-A0A535ZEE4-F1
#
_cell.length_a   1.000
_cell.length_b   1.000
_cell.length_c   1.000
_cell.angle_alpha   90.00
_cell.angle_beta   90.00
_cell.angle_gamma   90.00
#
_symmetry.space_group_name_H-M   'P 1'
#
loop_
_entity.id
_entity.type
_entity.pdbx_description
1 polymer ?
#
loop_
_entity_poly.entity_id
_entity_poly.type
_entity_poly.pdbx_seq_one_letter_code
_entity_poly.pdbx_strand_id
1 'polypeptide(L)' 'MVGAIMVQGISWSSPVGHVSYVESVNADGSFTVSEMNYGGWGRVDYRTIKSTAGLDLLGFIY' A
#
# COMPACT_ATOMS: atom_id res chain seq x y z
N MET A 1 4.62 -9.61 -4.04
CA MET A 1 4.73 -10.00 -5.45
C MET A 1 4.06 -8.92 -6.29
N VAL A 2 4.49 -8.71 -7.53
CA VAL A 2 3.74 -7.86 -8.48
C VAL A 2 2.35 -8.44 -8.67
N GLY A 3 1.31 -7.61 -8.59
CA GLY A 3 -0.07 -8.03 -8.70
C GLY A 3 -0.75 -8.44 -7.39
N ALA A 4 -0.02 -8.46 -6.29
CA ALA A 4 -0.60 -8.70 -4.97
C ALA A 4 -1.37 -7.47 -4.46
N ILE A 5 -2.33 -7.70 -3.58
CA ILE A 5 -2.95 -6.65 -2.76
C ILE A 5 -2.17 -6.53 -1.45
N MET A 6 -1.60 -5.36 -1.19
CA MET A 6 -1.06 -4.99 0.13
C MET A 6 -2.23 -4.59 1.04
N VAL A 7 -2.28 -5.18 2.23
CA VAL A 7 -3.35 -4.92 3.22
C VAL A 7 -2.77 -4.19 4.42
N GLN A 8 -3.27 -2.98 4.68
CA GLN A 8 -2.94 -2.18 5.85
C GLN A 8 -4.10 -2.20 6.83
N GLY A 9 -3.78 -2.28 8.12
CA GLY A 9 -4.75 -2.28 9.19
C GLY A 9 -5.31 -0.90 9.51
N ILE A 10 -6.13 -0.85 10.56
CA ILE A 10 -6.88 0.32 10.96
C ILE A 10 -5.93 1.35 11.56
N SER A 11 -6.01 2.59 11.08
CA SER A 11 -5.20 3.70 11.57
C SER A 11 -6.05 4.97 11.73
N TRP A 12 -5.46 6.00 12.34
CA TRP A 12 -6.12 7.31 12.45
C TRP A 12 -6.46 7.92 11.09
N SER A 13 -5.61 7.73 10.07
CA SER A 13 -5.86 8.21 8.71
C SER A 13 -6.76 7.28 7.89
N SER A 14 -6.92 6.02 8.30
CA SER A 14 -7.84 5.08 7.65
C SER A 14 -8.59 4.21 8.69
N PRO A 15 -9.74 4.70 9.20
CA PRO A 15 -10.49 4.04 10.28
C PRO A 15 -11.03 2.63 9.95
N VAL A 16 -11.04 2.25 8.67
CA VAL A 16 -11.51 0.94 8.18
C VAL A 16 -10.38 0.10 7.57
N GLY A 17 -9.12 0.50 7.77
CA GLY A 17 -7.98 -0.09 7.08
C GLY A 17 -7.81 0.44 5.66
N HIS A 18 -6.78 -0.01 4.95
CA HIS A 18 -6.51 0.42 3.58
C HIS A 18 -5.95 -0.72 2.75
N VAL A 19 -6.19 -0.67 1.43
CA VAL A 19 -5.63 -1.65 0.50
C VAL A 19 -5.03 -0.94 -0.71
N SER A 20 -3.95 -1.51 -1.22
CA SER A 20 -3.24 -0.98 -2.39
C SER A 20 -2.71 -2.12 -3.27
N TYR A 21 -2.61 -1.86 -4.56
CA TYR A 21 -2.17 -2.85 -5.55
C TYR A 21 -0.67 -2.73 -5.79
N VAL A 22 0.06 -3.84 -5.76
CA VAL A 22 1.52 -3.85 -5.94
C VAL A 22 1.88 -3.82 -7.42
N GLU A 23 2.31 -2.64 -7.89
CA GLU A 23 2.70 -2.38 -9.29
C GLU A 23 4.09 -2.93 -9.62
N SER A 24 5.06 -2.77 -8.71
CA SER A 24 6.42 -3.26 -8.92
C SER A 24 7.10 -3.60 -7.61
N VAL A 25 8.06 -4.53 -7.65
CA VAL A 25 8.93 -4.86 -6.53
C VAL A 25 10.37 -4.68 -6.97
N ASN A 26 11.13 -3.86 -6.25
CA ASN A 26 12.52 -3.55 -6.53
C ASN A 26 13.46 -4.56 -5.87
N ALA A 27 14.70 -4.63 -6.35
CA ALA A 27 15.70 -5.57 -5.84
C ALA A 27 16.10 -5.30 -4.36
N ASP A 28 15.92 -4.06 -3.89
CA ASP A 28 16.18 -3.66 -2.50
C ASP A 28 15.02 -4.00 -1.54
N GLY A 29 13.97 -4.65 -2.05
CA GLY A 29 12.77 -5.01 -1.29
C GLY A 29 11.73 -3.90 -1.16
N SER A 30 12.03 -2.68 -1.62
CA SER A 30 11.01 -1.64 -1.76
C SER A 30 10.03 -2.00 -2.88
N PHE A 31 8.82 -1.46 -2.84
CA PHE A 31 7.80 -1.75 -3.84
C PHE A 31 6.94 -0.53 -4.11
N THR A 32 6.48 -0.40 -5.35
CA THR A 32 5.54 0.65 -5.74
C THR A 32 4.13 0.09 -5.68
N VAL A 33 3.22 0.86 -5.10
CA VAL A 33 1.79 0.58 -5.08
C VAL A 33 1.01 1.64 -5.83
N SER A 34 -0.13 1.24 -6.40
CA SER A 34 -1.22 2.13 -6.80
C SER A 34 -2.38 1.97 -5.82
N GLU A 35 -2.99 3.09 -5.43
CA GLU A 35 -4.11 3.08 -4.50
C GLU A 35 -5.01 4.30 -4.72
N MET A 36 -6.23 4.23 -4.21
CA MET A 36 -7.16 5.36 -4.28
C MET A 36 -7.28 6.07 -2.95
N ASN A 37 -7.59 7.37 -3.00
CA ASN A 37 -7.98 8.14 -1.81
C ASN A 37 -6.85 8.35 -0.77
N TYR A 38 -5.59 8.13 -1.13
CA TYR A 38 -4.46 8.41 -0.24
C TYR A 38 -4.08 9.90 -0.25
N GLY A 39 -3.89 10.48 -1.44
CA GLY A 39 -3.53 11.88 -1.66
C GLY A 39 -4.72 12.79 -1.92
N GLY A 40 -5.93 12.23 -2.07
CA GLY A 40 -7.18 12.98 -2.25
C GLY A 40 -8.35 12.11 -2.72
N TRP A 41 -9.58 12.53 -2.44
CA TRP A 41 -10.79 11.75 -2.78
C TRP A 41 -10.94 11.52 -4.28
N GLY A 42 -11.20 10.27 -4.68
CA GLY A 42 -11.44 9.89 -6.08
C GLY A 42 -10.20 9.95 -6.97
N ARG A 43 -9.01 10.08 -6.37
CA ARG A 43 -7.72 10.13 -7.07
C ARG A 43 -7.00 8.81 -6.91
N VAL A 44 -6.34 8.36 -7.99
CA VAL A 44 -5.33 7.30 -7.95
C VAL A 44 -3.98 7.94 -7.62
N ASP A 45 -3.32 7.42 -6.61
CA ASP A 45 -1.99 7.81 -6.17
C ASP A 45 -1.01 6.64 -6.33
N TYR A 46 0.25 6.97 -6.59
CA TYR A 46 1.33 6.00 -6.70
C TYR A 46 2.39 6.30 -5.65
N ARG A 47 2.80 5.30 -4.88
CA ARG A 47 3.78 5.46 -3.82
C ARG A 47 4.78 4.33 -3.79
N THR A 48 6.05 4.68 -3.60
CA THR A 48 7.08 3.69 -3.31
C THR A 48 7.22 3.52 -1.81
N ILE A 49 6.89 2.32 -1.34
CA ILE A 49 7.06 1.88 0.04
C ILE A 49 8.51 1.42 0.21
N LYS A 50 9.30 2.24 0.91
CA LYS A 50 10.70 1.94 1.22
C LYS A 50 10.89 1.20 2.55
N SER A 51 9.92 1.31 3.44
CA SER A 51 9.89 0.63 4.73
C SER A 51 8.45 0.37 5.12
N THR A 52 8.21 -0.79 5.74
CA THR A 52 6.90 -1.18 6.26
C THR A 52 6.73 -0.85 7.75
N ALA A 53 7.79 -0.35 8.40
CA ALA A 53 7.74 0.07 9.79
C ALA A 53 6.72 1.21 9.95
N GLY A 54 5.74 1.01 10.82
CA GLY A 54 4.68 1.99 11.11
C GLY A 54 3.55 2.07 10.09
N LEU A 55 3.53 1.21 9.05
CA LEU A 55 2.42 1.14 8.09
C LEU A 55 1.24 0.26 8.53
N ASP A 56 1.35 -0.38 9.71
CA ASP A 56 0.40 -1.41 10.17
C ASP A 56 0.11 -2.45 9.07
N LEU A 57 1.16 -2.94 8.43
CA LEU A 57 1.05 -3.91 7.34
C LEU A 57 0.58 -5.26 7.90
N LEU A 58 -0.63 -5.66 7.52
CA LEU A 58 -1.21 -6.95 7.90
C LEU A 58 -0.71 -8.09 7.01
N GLY A 59 -0.42 -7.78 5.74
CA GLY A 59 0.16 -8.75 4.81
C GLY A 59 -0.15 -8.47 3.34
N PHE A 60 -0.01 -9.53 2.54
CA PHE A 60 -0.28 -9.51 1.11
C PHE A 60 -1.23 -10.65 0.71
N ILE A 61 -2.15 -10.36 -0.20
CA ILE A 61 -3.03 -11.35 -0.84
C ILE A 61 -2.57 -11.53 -2.30
N TYR A 62 -2.46 -12.77 -2.77
CA TYR A 62 -1.98 -13.14 -4.10
C TYR A 62 -2.94 -14.10 -4.81
#